data_AF-A0A967WF05-F1
#
_entry.id   AF-A0A967WF05-F1
#
_cell.length_a   1.000
_cell.length_b   1.000
_cell.length_c   1.000
_cell.angle_alpha   90.00
_cell.angle_beta   90.00
_cell.angle_gamma   90.00
#
_symmetry.space_group_name_H-M   'P 1'
#
loop_
_entity.id
_entity.type
_entity.pdbx_description
1 polymer ?
#
loop_
_entity_poly.entity_id
_entity_poly.type
_entity_poly.pdbx_seq_one_letter_code
_entity_poly.pdbx_strand_id
1 'polypeptide(L)'
;MLDENGLPIRRDPKLVALATALWVFTSVLSFLEILTVRAIVLRVYSHFAVTYGFYGRQAFAAQGLSSATLVIMGIACIGVAIGCGEYHLKHFGQPESWRLFERTIAVELAILVLALFI
;
A
#
# COMPACT_ATOMS: atom_id res chain seq x y z
N MET A 1 12.15 -4.27 25.59
CA MET A 1 11.71 -5.66 25.81
C MET A 1 12.92 -6.44 26.26
N LEU A 2 12.85 -6.99 27.46
CA LEU A 2 13.87 -7.87 28.00
C LEU A 2 13.45 -9.31 27.70
N ASP A 3 14.40 -10.22 27.51
CA ASP A 3 14.11 -11.65 27.43
C ASP A 3 13.65 -12.20 28.79
N GLU A 4 13.38 -13.50 28.84
CA GLU A 4 12.99 -14.25 30.05
C GLU A 4 14.02 -14.12 31.19
N ASN A 5 15.24 -13.67 30.88
CA ASN A 5 16.37 -13.50 31.78
C ASN A 5 16.67 -12.02 32.10
N GLY A 6 15.83 -11.08 31.66
CA GLY A 6 16.05 -9.66 31.92
C GLY A 6 17.14 -9.02 31.06
N LEU A 7 17.60 -9.68 29.99
CA LEU A 7 18.61 -9.17 29.07
C LEU A 7 17.99 -8.48 27.85
N PRO A 8 18.63 -7.44 27.28
CA PRO A 8 18.13 -6.83 26.05
C PRO A 8 18.11 -7.85 24.92
N ILE A 9 16.94 -8.08 24.32
CA ILE A 9 16.77 -9.01 23.21
C ILE A 9 17.75 -8.62 22.10
N ARG A 10 18.75 -9.49 21.85
CA ARG A 10 19.76 -9.27 20.82
C ARG A 10 19.11 -9.47 19.46
N ARG A 11 18.68 -8.38 18.81
CA ARG A 11 18.11 -8.42 17.46
C ARG A 11 19.19 -8.85 16.47
N ASP A 12 18.92 -9.91 15.70
CA ASP A 12 19.81 -10.30 14.61
C ASP A 12 19.89 -9.13 13.60
N PRO A 13 21.08 -8.55 13.36
CA PRO A 13 21.23 -7.42 12.45
C PRO A 13 20.74 -7.73 11.04
N LYS A 14 20.78 -8.99 10.59
CA LYS A 14 20.27 -9.40 9.28
C LYS A 14 18.75 -9.28 9.20
N LEU A 15 18.05 -9.69 10.25
CA LEU A 15 16.58 -9.61 10.31
C LEU A 15 16.11 -8.16 10.39
N VAL A 16 16.83 -7.32 11.13
CA VAL A 16 16.56 -5.87 11.18
C VAL A 16 16.74 -5.26 9.79
N ALA A 17 17.86 -5.53 9.12
CA ALA A 17 18.12 -5.03 7.78
C ALA A 17 17.06 -5.49 6.77
N LEU A 18 16.65 -6.75 6.82
CA LEU A 18 15.59 -7.30 5.96
C LEU A 18 14.24 -6.62 6.21
N ALA A 19 13.83 -6.49 7.47
CA ALA A 19 12.57 -5.84 7.82
C ALA A 19 12.54 -4.37 7.39
N THR A 20 13.65 -3.64 7.59
CA THR A 20 13.77 -2.26 7.11
C THR A 20 13.72 -2.19 5.60
N ALA A 21 14.41 -3.10 4.89
CA ALA A 21 14.38 -3.15 3.43
C ALA A 21 12.97 -3.42 2.90
N LEU A 22 12.24 -4.38 3.49
CA LEU A 22 10.86 -4.68 3.13
C LEU A 22 9.95 -3.49 3.41
N TRP A 23 10.08 -2.85 4.57
CA TRP A 23 9.29 -1.66 4.92
C TRP A 23 9.51 -0.49 3.96
N VAL A 24 10.77 -0.20 3.59
CA VAL A 24 11.08 0.82 2.59
C VAL A 24 10.50 0.43 1.24
N PHE A 25 10.68 -0.83 0.83
CA PHE A 25 10.19 -1.35 -0.44
C PHE A 25 8.66 -1.22 -0.56
N THR A 26 7.90 -1.73 0.42
CA THR A 26 6.43 -1.62 0.42
C THR A 26 5.99 -0.17 0.51
N SER A 27 6.68 0.68 1.28
CA SER A 27 6.34 2.11 1.35
C SER A 27 6.47 2.80 -0.01
N VAL A 28 7.59 2.57 -0.72
CA VAL A 28 7.80 3.11 -2.06
C VAL A 28 6.79 2.53 -3.05
N LEU A 29 6.50 1.24 -2.96
CA LEU A 29 5.55 0.56 -3.83
C LEU A 29 4.13 1.11 -3.65
N SER A 30 3.67 1.24 -2.41
CA SER A 30 2.40 1.87 -2.04
C SER A 30 2.28 3.30 -2.60
N PHE A 31 3.36 4.09 -2.61
CA PHE A 31 3.36 5.43 -3.24
C PHE A 31 3.16 5.36 -4.76
N LEU A 32 3.81 4.41 -5.44
CA LEU A 32 3.64 4.22 -6.88
C LEU A 32 2.23 3.74 -7.23
N GLU A 33 1.65 2.89 -6.37
CA GLU A 33 0.29 2.36 -6.54
C GLU A 33 -0.79 3.43 -6.50
N ILE A 34 -0.55 4.58 -5.87
CA ILE A 34 -1.48 5.72 -5.94
C ILE A 34 -1.76 6.09 -7.40
N LEU A 35 -0.72 6.14 -8.23
CA LEU A 35 -0.86 6.46 -9.65
C LEU A 35 -1.53 5.33 -10.43
N THR A 36 -1.19 4.09 -10.09
CA THR A 36 -1.76 2.87 -10.67
C THR A 36 -3.27 2.78 -10.42
N VAL A 37 -3.70 2.90 -9.15
CA VAL A 37 -5.11 2.86 -8.76
C VAL A 37 -5.87 4.02 -9.40
N ARG A 38 -5.28 5.22 -9.44
CA ARG A 38 -5.87 6.36 -10.16
C ARG A 38 -6.10 6.03 -11.63
N ALA A 39 -5.15 5.40 -12.30
CA ALA A 39 -5.28 5.00 -13.70
C ALA A 39 -6.39 3.97 -13.89
N ILE A 40 -6.44 2.94 -13.03
CA ILE A 40 -7.51 1.92 -13.03
C ILE A 40 -8.88 2.59 -12.90
N VAL A 41 -9.06 3.45 -11.89
CA VAL A 41 -10.32 4.15 -11.63
C VAL A 41 -10.76 4.99 -12.84
N LEU A 42 -9.83 5.69 -13.48
CA LEU A 42 -10.13 6.48 -14.68
C LEU A 42 -10.45 5.60 -15.90
N ARG A 43 -9.76 4.47 -16.10
CA ARG A 43 -10.04 3.52 -17.18
C ARG A 43 -11.44 2.92 -17.02
N VAL A 44 -11.77 2.45 -15.82
CA VAL A 44 -13.12 1.95 -15.48
C VAL A 44 -14.16 3.03 -15.75
N TYR A 45 -13.95 4.24 -15.22
CA TYR A 45 -14.87 5.36 -15.46
C TYR A 45 -15.05 5.67 -16.95
N SER A 46 -13.95 5.70 -17.72
CA SER A 46 -14.01 5.95 -19.17
C SER A 46 -14.77 4.86 -19.93
N HIS A 47 -14.63 3.60 -19.52
CA HIS A 47 -15.34 2.49 -20.14
C HIS A 47 -16.86 2.63 -19.96
N PHE A 48 -17.32 2.94 -18.74
CA PHE A 48 -18.73 3.22 -18.47
C PHE A 48 -19.23 4.48 -19.18
N ALA A 49 -18.41 5.54 -19.20
CA ALA A 49 -18.72 6.79 -19.88
C ALA A 49 -19.01 6.59 -21.38
N VAL A 50 -18.21 5.76 -22.06
CA VAL A 50 -18.39 5.40 -23.47
C VAL A 50 -19.65 4.55 -23.67
N THR A 51 -19.85 3.53 -22.84
CA THR A 51 -20.96 2.58 -22.96
C THR A 51 -22.33 3.23 -22.74
N TYR A 52 -22.44 4.22 -21.85
CA TYR A 52 -23.72 4.84 -21.47
C TYR A 52 -23.91 6.28 -21.98
N GLY A 53 -22.95 6.85 -22.72
CA GLY A 53 -23.16 8.07 -23.52
C GLY A 53 -23.06 9.43 -22.80
N PHE A 54 -22.37 9.53 -21.67
CA PHE A 54 -22.38 10.73 -20.81
C PHE A 54 -21.38 11.86 -21.20
N TYR A 55 -21.12 12.14 -22.47
CA TYR A 55 -19.90 12.85 -22.94
C TYR A 55 -19.64 14.29 -22.43
N GLY A 56 -20.63 15.04 -21.91
CA GLY A 56 -20.48 16.48 -21.59
C GLY A 56 -20.09 16.83 -20.13
N ARG A 57 -20.48 16.01 -19.15
CA ARG A 57 -20.24 16.26 -17.69
C ARG A 57 -18.94 15.59 -17.17
N GLN A 58 -18.23 14.90 -18.06
CA GLN A 58 -17.17 13.95 -17.74
C GLN A 58 -15.85 14.57 -17.30
N ALA A 59 -15.45 15.74 -17.81
CA ALA A 59 -14.15 16.31 -17.47
C ALA A 59 -14.05 16.69 -15.98
N PHE A 60 -15.07 17.37 -15.45
CA PHE A 60 -15.13 17.73 -14.03
C PHE A 60 -15.33 16.52 -13.13
N ALA A 61 -16.15 15.55 -13.55
CA ALA A 61 -16.38 14.33 -12.79
C ALA A 61 -15.12 13.44 -12.73
N ALA A 62 -14.44 13.22 -13.86
CA ALA A 62 -13.18 12.48 -13.92
C ALA A 62 -12.07 13.18 -13.13
N GLN A 63 -11.99 14.51 -13.19
CA GLN A 63 -11.05 15.27 -12.38
C GLN A 63 -11.35 15.14 -10.88
N GLY A 64 -12.62 15.26 -10.48
CA GLY A 64 -13.05 15.05 -9.10
C GLY A 64 -12.74 13.65 -8.59
N LEU A 65 -13.00 12.62 -9.41
CA LEU A 65 -12.70 11.22 -9.11
C LEU A 65 -11.19 11.01 -8.94
N SER A 66 -10.38 11.55 -9.86
CA SER A 66 -8.93 11.55 -9.79
C SER A 66 -8.42 12.16 -8.49
N SER A 67 -8.88 13.36 -8.13
CA SER A 67 -8.46 14.04 -6.91
C SER A 67 -8.89 13.28 -5.65
N ALA A 68 -10.11 12.73 -5.63
CA ALA A 68 -10.59 11.93 -4.53
C ALA A 68 -9.75 10.66 -4.34
N THR A 69 -9.42 9.95 -5.43
CA THR A 69 -8.55 8.76 -5.38
C THR A 69 -7.18 9.11 -4.82
N LEU A 70 -6.57 10.21 -5.23
CA LEU A 70 -5.27 10.64 -4.70
C LEU A 70 -5.31 10.87 -3.19
N VAL A 71 -6.35 11.55 -2.69
CA VAL A 71 -6.49 11.83 -1.26
C VAL A 71 -6.70 10.55 -0.46
N ILE A 72 -7.62 9.69 -0.90
CA ILE A 72 -7.94 8.43 -0.21
C ILE A 72 -6.72 7.52 -0.17
N MET A 73 -6.05 7.33 -1.32
CA MET A 73 -4.87 6.48 -1.41
C MET A 73 -3.67 7.07 -0.67
N GLY A 74 -3.52 8.40 -0.65
CA GLY A 74 -2.49 9.06 0.16
C GLY A 74 -2.66 8.80 1.65
N ILE A 75 -3.89 8.90 2.17
CA ILE A 75 -4.19 8.57 3.57
C ILE A 75 -3.92 7.08 3.84
N ALA A 76 -4.35 6.18 2.94
CA ALA A 76 -4.11 4.76 3.08
C ALA A 76 -2.61 4.41 3.08
N CYS A 77 -1.83 5.00 2.17
CA CYS A 77 -0.38 4.82 2.07
C CYS A 77 0.33 5.25 3.37
N ILE A 78 -0.03 6.43 3.92
CA ILE A 78 0.53 6.90 5.19
C ILE A 78 0.15 5.96 6.34
N GLY A 79 -1.12 5.55 6.39
CA GLY A 79 -1.63 4.63 7.41
C GLY A 79 -0.92 3.27 7.38
N VAL A 80 -0.69 2.71 6.20
CA VAL A 80 0.06 1.46 6.02
C VAL A 80 1.53 1.63 6.39
N ALA A 81 2.19 2.70 5.93
CA ALA A 81 3.60 2.94 6.22
C ALA A 81 3.85 3.11 7.74
N ILE A 82 3.06 3.94 8.41
CA ILE A 82 3.18 4.16 9.86
C ILE A 82 2.75 2.90 10.63
N GLY A 83 1.59 2.33 10.29
CA GLY A 83 1.03 1.17 10.98
C GLY A 83 1.93 -0.06 10.88
N CYS A 84 2.49 -0.33 9.70
CA CYS A 84 3.44 -1.43 9.49
C CYS A 84 4.73 -1.20 10.30
N GLY A 85 5.26 0.03 10.27
CA GLY A 85 6.46 0.40 11.05
C GLY A 85 6.25 0.23 12.56
N GLU A 86 5.18 0.79 13.11
CA GLU A 86 4.86 0.66 14.53
C GLU A 86 4.57 -0.79 14.95
N TYR A 87 3.80 -1.52 14.14
CA TYR A 87 3.45 -2.90 14.44
C TYR A 87 4.69 -3.79 14.45
N HIS A 88 5.60 -3.60 13.49
CA HIS A 88 6.84 -4.35 13.41
C HIS A 88 7.81 -4.00 14.54
N LEU A 89 7.86 -2.73 14.99
CA LEU A 89 8.64 -2.34 16.16
C LEU A 89 8.16 -3.01 17.45
N LYS A 90 6.83 -3.15 17.61
CA LYS A 90 6.19 -3.76 18.79
C LYS A 90 6.26 -5.29 18.80
N HIS A 91 6.21 -5.93 17.63
CA HIS A 91 6.17 -7.39 17.49
C HIS A 91 7.44 -7.96 16.82
N PHE A 92 8.55 -7.23 16.91
CA PHE A 92 9.81 -7.61 16.27
C PHE A 92 10.25 -9.01 16.69
N GLY A 93 10.48 -9.90 15.73
CA GLY A 93 10.88 -11.29 15.98
C GLY A 93 9.72 -12.27 16.15
N GLN A 94 8.47 -11.81 16.13
CA GLN A 94 7.30 -12.69 16.10
C GLN A 94 6.88 -13.02 14.67
N PRO A 95 6.42 -14.26 14.38
CA PRO A 95 5.97 -14.66 13.05
C PRO A 95 4.77 -13.84 12.54
N GLU A 96 3.97 -13.27 13.44
CA GLU A 96 2.84 -12.40 13.10
C GLU A 96 3.28 -11.11 12.40
N SER A 97 4.43 -10.55 12.78
CA SER A 97 4.99 -9.35 12.15
C SER A 97 5.39 -9.59 10.68
N TRP A 98 5.83 -10.81 10.35
CA TRP A 98 6.21 -11.20 8.99
C TRP A 98 5.00 -11.53 8.12
N ARG A 99 3.93 -12.09 8.70
CA ARG A 99 2.66 -12.28 8.01
C ARG A 99 2.02 -10.97 7.57
N LEU A 100 2.24 -9.88 8.32
CA LEU A 100 1.78 -8.56 7.90
C LEU A 100 2.47 -8.12 6.60
N PHE A 101 3.80 -8.26 6.51
CA PHE A 101 4.55 -7.97 5.29
C PHE A 101 4.08 -8.81 4.10
N GLU A 102 3.90 -10.11 4.31
CA GLU A 102 3.40 -11.01 3.26
C GLU A 102 2.05 -10.55 2.72
N ARG A 103 1.11 -10.19 3.60
CA ARG A 103 -0.20 -9.66 3.20
C ARG A 103 -0.11 -8.31 2.49
N THR A 104 0.72 -7.39 3.00
CA THR A 104 0.93 -6.09 2.36
C THR A 104 1.46 -6.27 0.94
N ILE A 105 2.52 -7.07 0.77
CA ILE A 105 3.11 -7.35 -0.54
C ILE A 105 2.11 -8.05 -1.46
N ALA A 106 1.32 -9.01 -0.95
CA ALA A 106 0.30 -9.68 -1.75
C ALA A 106 -0.77 -8.71 -2.28
N VAL A 107 -1.21 -7.76 -1.44
CA VAL A 107 -2.17 -6.72 -1.85
C VAL A 107 -1.55 -5.77 -2.87
N GLU A 108 -0.33 -5.30 -2.62
CA GLU A 108 0.41 -4.43 -3.53
C GLU A 108 0.57 -5.07 -4.92
N LEU A 109 1.07 -6.31 -4.95
CA LEU A 109 1.19 -7.08 -6.18
C LEU A 109 -0.16 -7.30 -6.87
N ALA A 110 -1.23 -7.56 -6.12
CA ALA A 110 -2.57 -7.73 -6.70
C ALA A 110 -3.05 -6.45 -7.39
N ILE A 111 -2.78 -5.27 -6.82
CA ILE A 111 -3.12 -3.97 -7.43
C ILE A 111 -2.35 -3.78 -8.74
N LEU A 112 -1.04 -4.07 -8.75
CA LEU A 112 -0.22 -3.95 -9.95
C LEU A 112 -0.67 -4.92 -11.05
N VAL A 113 -0.96 -6.18 -10.69
CA VAL A 113 -1.48 -7.18 -11.61
C VAL A 113 -2.83 -6.74 -12.18
N LEU A 114 -3.74 -6.23 -11.35
CA LEU A 114 -5.04 -5.73 -11.79
C LEU A 114 -4.89 -4.59 -12.82
N ALA A 115 -3.91 -3.71 -12.65
CA ALA A 115 -3.62 -2.62 -13.58
C ALA A 115 -3.15 -3.07 -14.97
N LEU A 116 -2.65 -4.31 -15.10
CA LEU A 116 -2.26 -4.89 -16.39
C LEU A 116 -3.47 -5.38 -17.19
N PHE A 117 -4.57 -5.71 -16.50
CA PHE A 117 -5.77 -6.28 -17.14
C PHE A 117 -6.89 -5.27 -17.39
N ILE A 118 -6.86 -4.11 -16.73
CA ILE A 118 -7.85 -3.02 -16.87
C ILE A 118 -7.22 -1.85 -17.60
#